data_AF-A0A2T7G7Q7-F1
#
_entry.id   AF-A0A2T7G7Q7-F1
#
_cell.length_a   1.000
_cell.length_b   1.000
_cell.length_c   1.000
_cell.angle_alpha   90.00
_cell.angle_beta   90.00
_cell.angle_gamma   90.00
#
_symmetry.space_group_name_H-M   'P 1'
#
loop_
_entity.id
_entity.type
_entity.pdbx_description
1 polymer ?
#
loop_
_entity_poly.entity_id
_entity_poly.type
_entity_poly.pdbx_seq_one_letter_code
_entity_poly.pdbx_strand_id
1 'polypeptide(L)'
;MSTRRKFILGAGAALFLAGCGGEPKGPVTAQDVARLEAALLALGPGVDPAEAARAARLAYATADELRREYDVTDAPLVHNAKVNMGMKERGLCYHWARDIQTRMTHARFATLQFNRLVANAENPFLLEHSTAVVMARGAPWQSGIILDPWRTGGVLHWDHVRADTKYNWKLRADVPIRPRGAGVVSTRAGQ
;
A
#
# COMPACT_ATOMS: atom_id res chain seq x y z
N MET A 1 2.00 -36.08 55.19
CA MET A 1 3.09 -35.63 54.31
C MET A 1 2.48 -35.17 52.98
N SER A 2 2.41 -33.85 52.74
CA SER A 2 1.76 -33.25 51.57
C SER A 2 2.82 -32.86 50.54
N THR A 3 2.79 -33.49 49.37
CA THR A 3 3.78 -33.31 48.30
C THR A 3 3.32 -32.19 47.36
N ARG A 4 3.96 -31.02 47.45
CA ARG A 4 3.71 -29.88 46.55
C ARG A 4 4.27 -30.17 45.16
N ARG A 5 3.41 -30.25 44.14
CA ARG A 5 3.82 -30.22 42.71
C ARG A 5 4.22 -28.80 42.33
N LYS A 6 5.47 -28.63 41.90
CA LYS A 6 6.00 -27.38 41.34
C LYS A 6 5.52 -27.26 39.88
N PHE A 7 4.67 -26.30 39.59
CA PHE A 7 4.40 -25.88 38.21
C PHE A 7 5.56 -24.99 37.75
N ILE A 8 6.34 -25.46 36.78
CA ILE A 8 7.30 -24.63 36.05
C ILE A 8 6.52 -23.99 34.91
N LEU A 9 6.22 -22.70 35.06
CA LEU A 9 5.64 -21.88 34.02
C LEU A 9 6.76 -21.52 33.03
N GLY A 10 6.79 -22.16 31.86
CA GLY A 10 7.68 -21.79 30.77
C GLY A 10 7.27 -20.46 30.18
N ALA A 11 8.11 -19.44 30.35
CA ALA A 11 7.94 -18.13 29.72
C ALA A 11 8.22 -18.25 28.21
N GLY A 12 7.17 -18.35 27.41
CA GLY A 12 7.27 -18.21 25.95
C GLY A 12 7.58 -16.76 25.59
N ALA A 13 8.71 -16.54 24.90
CA ALA A 13 9.08 -15.24 24.36
C ALA A 13 8.09 -14.84 23.25
N ALA A 14 7.17 -13.94 23.57
CA ALA A 14 6.32 -13.28 22.59
C ALA A 14 7.15 -12.22 21.86
N LEU A 15 7.48 -12.47 20.59
CA LEU A 15 7.98 -11.46 19.67
C LEU A 15 6.84 -10.48 19.38
N PHE A 16 6.86 -9.33 20.05
CA PHE A 16 5.97 -8.21 19.75
C PHE A 16 6.40 -7.59 18.41
N LEU A 17 5.63 -7.84 17.35
CA LEU A 17 5.70 -7.07 16.12
C LEU A 17 5.24 -5.64 16.43
N ALA A 18 6.18 -4.74 16.72
CA ALA A 18 5.93 -3.33 16.85
C ALA A 18 5.53 -2.76 15.47
N GLY A 19 4.22 -2.57 15.26
CA GLY A 19 3.69 -1.87 14.10
C GLY A 19 4.05 -0.38 14.19
N CYS A 20 4.99 0.06 13.36
CA CYS A 20 5.27 1.48 13.14
C CYS A 20 5.13 1.82 11.65
N GLY A 21 3.99 1.44 11.05
CA GLY A 21 3.49 2.07 9.83
C GLY A 21 2.94 3.45 10.20
N GLY A 22 3.71 4.50 9.94
CA GLY A 22 3.34 5.87 10.31
C GLY A 22 3.84 6.88 9.30
N GLU A 23 2.93 7.72 8.82
CA GLU A 23 3.16 8.82 7.89
C GLU A 23 4.22 9.81 8.45
N PRO A 24 5.17 10.28 7.62
CA PRO A 24 6.05 11.38 8.00
C PRO A 24 5.23 12.65 8.27
N LYS A 25 5.28 13.17 9.50
CA LYS A 25 4.71 14.49 9.85
C LYS A 25 5.71 15.60 9.49
N GLY A 26 6.03 15.74 8.21
CA GLY A 26 7.03 16.70 7.72
C GLY A 26 7.79 16.21 6.48
N PRO A 27 8.89 16.89 6.10
CA PRO A 27 9.76 16.41 5.02
C PRO A 27 10.22 14.98 5.29
N VAL A 28 10.28 14.17 4.23
CA VAL A 28 10.81 12.80 4.32
C VAL A 28 12.26 12.84 4.81
N THR A 29 12.53 12.09 5.88
CA THR A 29 13.83 12.00 6.54
C THR A 29 14.54 10.69 6.21
N ALA A 30 15.84 10.63 6.49
CA ALA A 30 16.59 9.37 6.44
C ALA A 30 16.01 8.29 7.38
N GLN A 31 15.42 8.70 8.50
CA GLN A 31 14.77 7.79 9.44
C GLN A 31 13.50 7.15 8.85
N ASP A 32 12.73 7.89 8.04
CA ASP A 32 11.54 7.36 7.36
C ASP A 32 11.92 6.25 6.38
N VAL A 33 12.97 6.50 5.59
CA VAL A 33 13.54 5.51 4.67
C VAL A 33 14.06 4.28 5.42
N ALA A 34 14.81 4.49 6.51
CA ALA A 34 15.35 3.39 7.32
C ALA A 34 14.24 2.54 7.96
N ARG A 35 13.12 3.14 8.37
CA ARG A 35 11.96 2.39 8.91
C ARG A 35 11.32 1.50 7.85
N LEU A 36 11.15 2.01 6.62
CA LEU A 36 10.63 1.19 5.52
C LEU A 36 11.63 0.09 5.14
N GLU A 37 12.92 0.39 5.07
CA GLU A 37 13.97 -0.61 4.83
C GLU A 37 13.92 -1.77 5.83
N ALA A 38 13.84 -1.45 7.13
CA ALA A 38 13.73 -2.46 8.18
C ALA A 38 12.45 -3.31 8.03
N ALA A 39 11.31 -2.68 7.69
CA ALA A 39 10.06 -3.39 7.47
C ALA A 39 10.12 -4.31 6.24
N LEU A 40 10.78 -3.87 5.16
CA LEU A 40 11.00 -4.69 3.95
C LEU A 40 11.92 -5.87 4.24
N LEU A 41 13.00 -5.67 4.99
CA LEU A 41 13.89 -6.74 5.40
C LEU A 41 13.15 -7.76 6.29
N ALA A 42 12.22 -7.29 7.12
CA ALA A 42 11.40 -8.14 7.98
C ALA A 42 10.32 -8.96 7.23
N LEU A 43 10.15 -8.78 5.92
CA LEU A 43 9.23 -9.61 5.12
C LEU A 43 9.66 -11.08 5.05
N GLY A 44 10.93 -11.39 5.32
CA GLY A 44 11.41 -12.75 5.51
C GLY A 44 12.92 -12.93 5.30
N PRO A 45 13.48 -14.08 5.69
CA PRO A 45 14.93 -14.34 5.63
C PRO A 45 15.49 -14.42 4.20
N GLY A 46 14.62 -14.54 3.18
CA GLY A 46 15.01 -14.54 1.77
C GLY A 46 15.12 -13.16 1.13
N VAL A 47 14.83 -12.08 1.87
CA VAL A 47 14.97 -10.71 1.36
C VAL A 47 16.43 -10.28 1.45
N ASP A 48 17.00 -9.85 0.31
CA ASP A 48 18.35 -9.30 0.26
C ASP A 48 18.36 -7.91 0.94
N PRO A 49 19.22 -7.67 1.95
CA PRO A 49 19.34 -6.37 2.62
C PRO A 49 19.61 -5.20 1.66
N ALA A 50 20.43 -5.41 0.62
CA ALA A 50 20.73 -4.38 -0.38
C ALA A 50 19.50 -4.05 -1.23
N GLU A 51 18.65 -5.05 -1.50
CA GLU A 51 17.37 -4.84 -2.18
C GLU A 51 16.35 -4.12 -1.31
N ALA A 52 16.22 -4.47 -0.03
CA ALA A 52 15.36 -3.77 0.92
C ALA A 52 15.71 -2.28 1.01
N ALA A 53 17.00 -1.97 1.15
CA ALA A 53 17.51 -0.61 1.21
C ALA A 53 17.23 0.18 -0.09
N ARG A 54 17.46 -0.46 -1.25
CA ARG A 54 17.19 0.13 -2.57
C ARG A 54 15.70 0.35 -2.79
N ALA A 55 14.86 -0.60 -2.42
CA ALA A 55 13.41 -0.52 -2.55
C ALA A 55 12.81 0.57 -1.67
N ALA A 56 13.28 0.72 -0.42
CA ALA A 56 12.81 1.80 0.46
C ALA A 56 13.10 3.18 -0.13
N ARG A 57 14.34 3.42 -0.57
CA ARG A 57 14.72 4.68 -1.24
C ARG A 57 13.91 4.93 -2.50
N LEU A 58 13.77 3.92 -3.35
CA LEU A 58 13.04 4.03 -4.61
C LEU A 58 11.54 4.30 -4.38
N ALA A 59 10.92 3.70 -3.35
CA ALA A 59 9.51 3.93 -3.04
C ALA A 59 9.24 5.38 -2.65
N TYR A 60 10.07 5.97 -1.79
CA TYR A 60 9.94 7.38 -1.41
C TYR A 60 10.23 8.32 -2.60
N ALA A 61 11.28 8.06 -3.38
CA ALA A 61 11.60 8.83 -4.58
C ALA A 61 10.47 8.78 -5.61
N THR A 62 9.93 7.58 -5.86
CA THR A 62 8.82 7.36 -6.79
C THR A 62 7.56 8.11 -6.34
N ALA A 63 7.22 8.07 -5.05
CA ALA A 63 6.06 8.80 -4.53
C ALA A 63 6.20 10.32 -4.76
N ASP A 64 7.38 10.86 -4.47
CA ASP A 64 7.68 12.28 -4.63
C ASP A 64 7.74 12.72 -6.11
N GLU A 65 8.29 11.90 -7.00
CA GLU A 65 8.24 12.11 -8.45
C GLU A 65 6.80 12.13 -8.97
N LEU A 66 6.00 11.12 -8.64
CA LEU A 66 4.60 11.04 -9.06
C LEU A 66 3.77 12.21 -8.52
N ARG A 67 4.04 12.67 -7.29
CA ARG A 67 3.39 13.87 -6.73
C ARG A 67 3.64 15.10 -7.60
N ARG A 68 4.87 15.29 -8.07
CA ARG A 68 5.22 16.38 -8.99
C ARG A 68 4.59 16.20 -10.37
N GLU A 69 4.69 15.00 -10.94
CA GLU A 69 4.14 14.69 -12.27
C GLU A 69 2.61 14.86 -12.32
N TYR A 70 1.92 14.54 -11.23
CA TYR A 70 0.47 14.68 -11.13
C TYR A 70 0.05 16.09 -10.66
N ASP A 71 1.02 16.95 -10.34
CA ASP A 71 0.82 18.28 -9.79
C ASP A 71 -0.18 18.28 -8.61
N VAL A 72 0.09 17.41 -7.63
CA VAL A 72 -0.75 17.25 -6.45
C VAL A 72 -0.38 18.29 -5.39
N THR A 73 -1.32 19.19 -5.12
CA THR A 73 -1.20 20.24 -4.11
C THR A 73 -2.30 20.19 -3.05
N ASP A 74 -3.30 19.32 -3.24
CA ASP A 74 -4.53 19.29 -2.45
C ASP A 74 -4.70 17.98 -1.68
N ALA A 75 -5.67 17.96 -0.77
CA ALA A 75 -6.13 16.74 -0.15
C ALA A 75 -6.64 15.73 -1.22
N PRO A 76 -6.54 14.42 -0.99
CA PRO A 76 -6.73 13.41 -2.02
C PRO A 76 -8.10 13.46 -2.71
N LEU A 77 -9.17 13.70 -1.96
CA LEU A 77 -10.53 13.80 -2.50
C LEU A 77 -10.74 15.06 -3.36
N VAL A 78 -10.09 16.17 -2.99
CA VAL A 78 -10.12 17.41 -3.77
C VAL A 78 -9.36 17.22 -5.08
N HIS A 79 -8.18 16.60 -5.04
CA HIS A 79 -7.42 16.28 -6.24
C HIS A 79 -8.20 15.32 -7.16
N ASN A 80 -8.84 14.29 -6.60
CA ASN A 80 -9.69 13.39 -7.37
C ASN A 80 -10.82 14.13 -8.10
N ALA A 81 -11.47 15.09 -7.45
CA ALA A 81 -12.50 15.91 -8.09
C ALA A 81 -11.95 16.68 -9.29
N LYS A 82 -10.76 17.30 -9.14
CA LYS A 82 -10.08 18.00 -10.24
C LYS A 82 -9.76 17.07 -11.42
N VAL A 83 -9.32 15.84 -11.16
CA VAL A 83 -9.09 14.85 -12.22
C VAL A 83 -10.39 14.47 -12.93
N ASN A 84 -11.45 14.20 -12.18
CA ASN A 84 -12.76 13.83 -12.76
C ASN A 84 -13.40 14.98 -13.56
N MET A 85 -13.11 16.24 -13.22
CA MET A 85 -13.51 17.42 -13.98
C MET A 85 -12.60 17.71 -15.18
N GLY A 86 -11.55 16.91 -15.42
CA GLY A 86 -10.60 17.12 -16.51
C GLY A 86 -9.60 18.27 -16.28
N MET A 87 -9.50 18.81 -15.07
CA MET A 87 -8.55 19.88 -14.72
C MET A 87 -7.14 19.34 -14.45
N LYS A 88 -7.02 18.05 -14.12
CA LYS A 88 -5.77 17.33 -13.94
C LYS A 88 -5.85 16.02 -14.70
N GLU A 89 -4.75 15.59 -15.31
CA GLU A 89 -4.76 14.35 -16.09
C GLU A 89 -4.74 13.10 -15.20
N ARG A 90 -4.07 13.18 -14.05
CA ARG A 90 -3.72 12.04 -13.20
C ARG A 90 -3.77 12.36 -11.71
N GLY A 91 -3.70 11.33 -10.88
CA GLY A 91 -3.72 11.46 -9.40
C GLY A 91 -4.82 10.69 -8.67
N LEU A 92 -5.72 10.02 -9.38
CA LEU A 92 -6.64 9.03 -8.79
C LEU A 92 -5.88 7.86 -8.15
N CYS A 93 -6.44 7.23 -7.12
CA CYS A 93 -5.78 6.13 -6.38
C CYS A 93 -5.22 5.02 -7.29
N TYR A 94 -5.95 4.62 -8.33
CA TYR A 94 -5.48 3.59 -9.26
C TYR A 94 -4.31 4.07 -10.14
N HIS A 95 -4.17 5.37 -10.40
CA HIS A 95 -3.00 5.94 -11.10
C HIS A 95 -1.74 5.78 -10.26
N TRP A 96 -1.81 6.10 -8.96
CA TRP A 96 -0.70 5.90 -8.03
C TRP A 96 -0.32 4.43 -7.92
N ALA A 97 -1.30 3.57 -7.65
CA ALA A 97 -1.07 2.14 -7.48
C ALA A 97 -0.44 1.48 -8.70
N ARG A 98 -0.92 1.82 -9.91
CA ARG A 98 -0.35 1.32 -11.16
C ARG A 98 1.08 1.80 -11.35
N ASP A 99 1.33 3.10 -11.23
CA ASP A 99 2.60 3.66 -11.65
C ASP A 99 3.73 3.35 -10.65
N ILE A 100 3.42 3.25 -9.35
CA ILE A 100 4.35 2.71 -8.35
C ILE A 100 4.68 1.26 -8.69
N GLN A 101 3.67 0.40 -8.91
CA GLN A 101 3.91 -1.00 -9.27
C GLN A 101 4.81 -1.10 -10.51
N THR A 102 4.55 -0.30 -11.55
CA THR A 102 5.34 -0.29 -12.78
C THR A 102 6.79 0.10 -12.51
N ARG A 103 7.04 1.24 -11.85
CA ARG A 103 8.42 1.72 -11.57
C ARG A 103 9.19 0.74 -10.69
N MET A 104 8.56 0.23 -9.63
CA MET A 104 9.20 -0.73 -8.73
C MET A 104 9.51 -2.06 -9.43
N THR A 105 8.61 -2.54 -10.30
CA THR A 105 8.84 -3.75 -11.10
C THR A 105 9.98 -3.55 -12.12
N HIS A 106 10.07 -2.35 -12.73
CA HIS A 106 11.13 -2.00 -13.68
C HIS A 106 12.51 -1.94 -13.04
N ALA A 107 12.61 -1.76 -11.73
CA ALA A 107 13.87 -1.81 -10.98
C ALA A 107 14.40 -3.24 -10.72
N ARG A 108 13.72 -4.27 -11.24
CA ARG A 108 14.20 -5.68 -11.35
C ARG A 108 14.76 -6.27 -10.05
N PHE A 109 14.02 -6.13 -8.95
CA PHE A 109 14.36 -6.80 -7.69
C PHE A 109 14.28 -8.33 -7.81
N ALA A 110 15.28 -9.04 -7.32
CA ALA A 110 15.35 -10.50 -7.36
C ALA A 110 14.61 -11.16 -6.19
N THR A 111 14.58 -10.53 -5.02
CA THR A 111 14.00 -11.07 -3.77
C THR A 111 12.67 -10.43 -3.39
N LEU A 112 12.32 -9.30 -4.02
CA LEU A 112 11.06 -8.59 -3.82
C LEU A 112 10.15 -8.70 -5.05
N GLN A 113 8.85 -8.72 -4.82
CA GLN A 113 7.79 -8.69 -5.83
C GLN A 113 6.82 -7.55 -5.54
N PHE A 114 6.26 -6.98 -6.62
CA PHE A 114 5.32 -5.87 -6.55
C PHE A 114 4.05 -6.21 -7.31
N ASN A 115 2.91 -5.96 -6.66
CA ASN A 115 1.57 -6.17 -7.21
C ASN A 115 0.68 -4.97 -6.87
N ARG A 116 -0.60 -5.06 -7.23
CA ARG A 116 -1.62 -4.08 -6.87
C ARG A 116 -2.74 -4.74 -6.08
N LEU A 117 -3.20 -4.06 -5.04
CA LEU A 117 -4.39 -4.42 -4.28
C LEU A 117 -5.53 -3.46 -4.62
N VAL A 118 -6.76 -3.95 -4.48
CA VAL A 118 -7.98 -3.15 -4.57
C VAL A 118 -8.87 -3.48 -3.38
N ALA A 119 -9.45 -2.46 -2.78
CA ALA A 119 -10.46 -2.57 -1.75
C ALA A 119 -11.78 -1.97 -2.23
N ASN A 120 -12.89 -2.45 -1.67
CA ASN A 120 -14.25 -1.95 -1.94
C ASN A 120 -14.75 -2.06 -3.39
N ALA A 121 -14.05 -2.76 -4.29
CA ALA A 121 -14.45 -2.87 -5.71
C ALA A 121 -15.87 -3.43 -5.93
N GLU A 122 -16.33 -4.26 -5.00
CA GLU A 122 -17.66 -4.88 -5.04
C GLU A 122 -18.72 -4.10 -4.24
N ASN A 123 -18.32 -3.05 -3.51
CA ASN A 123 -19.21 -2.31 -2.64
C ASN A 123 -19.76 -1.06 -3.38
N PRO A 124 -21.08 -0.95 -3.60
CA PRO A 124 -21.64 0.20 -4.30
C PRO A 124 -21.69 1.48 -3.45
N PHE A 125 -21.47 1.40 -2.13
CA PHE A 125 -21.58 2.51 -1.19
C PHE A 125 -20.23 3.03 -0.68
N LEU A 126 -19.16 2.24 -0.79
CA LEU A 126 -17.82 2.64 -0.36
C LEU A 126 -16.97 3.02 -1.58
N LEU A 127 -16.12 4.04 -1.41
CA LEU A 127 -15.15 4.42 -2.41
C LEU A 127 -14.15 3.27 -2.65
N GLU A 128 -14.06 2.81 -3.91
CA GLU A 128 -12.99 1.89 -4.33
C GLU A 128 -11.63 2.53 -4.07
N HIS A 129 -10.71 1.75 -3.50
CA HIS A 129 -9.35 2.20 -3.29
C HIS A 129 -8.35 1.21 -3.87
N SER A 130 -7.26 1.72 -4.43
CA SER A 130 -6.20 0.93 -5.04
C SER A 130 -4.85 1.34 -4.44
N THR A 131 -3.99 0.37 -4.17
CA THR A 131 -2.61 0.59 -3.70
C THR A 131 -1.63 -0.36 -4.35
N ALA A 132 -0.37 0.05 -4.50
CA ALA A 132 0.71 -0.89 -4.75
C ALA A 132 1.02 -1.68 -3.45
N VAL A 133 1.57 -2.88 -3.61
CA VAL A 133 1.99 -3.72 -2.49
C VAL A 133 3.32 -4.38 -2.84
N VAL A 134 4.22 -4.48 -1.86
CA VAL A 134 5.50 -5.19 -1.94
C VAL A 134 5.52 -6.38 -1.00
N MET A 135 6.03 -7.51 -1.48
CA MET A 135 6.21 -8.74 -0.70
C MET A 135 7.54 -9.40 -1.05
N ALA A 136 8.02 -10.28 -0.17
CA ALA A 136 9.06 -11.22 -0.55
C ALA A 136 8.59 -12.06 -1.76
N ARG A 137 9.51 -12.38 -2.67
CA ARG A 137 9.19 -13.12 -3.89
C ARG A 137 8.58 -14.47 -3.56
N GLY A 138 7.42 -14.76 -4.15
CA GLY A 138 6.69 -16.01 -3.92
C GLY A 138 5.89 -16.05 -2.61
N ALA A 139 6.00 -15.03 -1.76
CA ALA A 139 5.18 -14.93 -0.56
C ALA A 139 3.74 -14.45 -0.90
N PRO A 140 2.74 -14.82 -0.09
CA PRO A 140 1.38 -14.34 -0.27
C PRO A 140 1.30 -12.82 -0.02
N TRP A 141 0.47 -12.12 -0.81
CA TRP A 141 0.35 -10.66 -0.72
C TRP A 141 -0.10 -10.16 0.66
N GLN A 142 -0.82 -10.98 1.44
CA GLN A 142 -1.24 -10.68 2.81
C GLN A 142 -0.06 -10.52 3.77
N SER A 143 1.13 -11.03 3.43
CA SER A 143 2.35 -10.81 4.21
C SER A 143 3.08 -9.51 3.86
N GLY A 144 2.65 -8.83 2.79
CA GLY A 144 3.33 -7.67 2.24
C GLY A 144 3.09 -6.36 2.98
N ILE A 145 3.64 -5.31 2.40
CA ILE A 145 3.52 -3.91 2.83
C ILE A 145 2.87 -3.12 1.70
N ILE A 146 1.85 -2.32 2.02
CA ILE A 146 1.23 -1.41 1.05
C ILE A 146 2.11 -0.18 0.82
N LEU A 147 2.10 0.37 -0.39
CA LEU A 147 2.77 1.61 -0.77
C LEU A 147 1.71 2.56 -1.36
N ASP A 148 1.25 3.50 -0.55
CA ASP A 148 0.00 4.24 -0.79
C ASP A 148 0.11 5.76 -0.56
N PRO A 149 0.90 6.49 -1.35
CA PRO A 149 1.02 7.94 -1.23
C PRO A 149 -0.26 8.71 -1.56
N TRP A 150 -1.29 8.06 -2.14
CA TRP A 150 -2.56 8.71 -2.42
C TRP A 150 -3.24 9.18 -1.13
N ARG A 151 -3.14 8.43 -0.02
CA ARG A 151 -3.81 8.77 1.26
C ARG A 151 -3.36 10.10 1.85
N THR A 152 -2.17 10.54 1.48
CA THR A 152 -1.35 11.54 2.17
C THR A 152 -0.87 12.60 1.19
N GLY A 153 -1.61 12.80 0.09
CA GLY A 153 -1.33 13.88 -0.87
C GLY A 153 0.02 13.77 -1.57
N GLY A 154 0.59 12.57 -1.67
CA GLY A 154 1.84 12.29 -2.37
C GLY A 154 3.05 12.00 -1.46
N VAL A 155 2.96 12.18 -0.15
CA VAL A 155 3.98 11.64 0.77
C VAL A 155 3.76 10.14 0.92
N LEU A 156 4.79 9.29 0.86
CA LEU A 156 4.58 7.84 0.96
C LEU A 156 3.99 7.43 2.32
N HIS A 157 2.76 6.91 2.31
CA HIS A 157 2.21 6.09 3.38
C HIS A 157 2.49 4.62 3.09
N TRP A 158 2.92 3.88 4.11
CA TRP A 158 3.08 2.44 4.04
C TRP A 158 2.69 1.79 5.36
N ASP A 159 2.17 0.57 5.26
CA ASP A 159 1.81 -0.26 6.42
C ASP A 159 1.81 -1.74 6.02
N HIS A 160 1.92 -2.63 6.99
CA HIS A 160 1.70 -4.05 6.75
C HIS A 160 0.26 -4.27 6.33
N VAL A 161 0.04 -5.10 5.31
CA VAL A 161 -1.30 -5.41 4.78
C VAL A 161 -2.26 -5.90 5.89
N ARG A 162 -1.75 -6.64 6.88
CA ARG A 162 -2.55 -7.15 8.01
C ARG A 162 -2.87 -6.09 9.06
N ALA A 163 -2.09 -5.02 9.13
CA ALA A 163 -2.31 -3.90 10.05
C ALA A 163 -3.25 -2.85 9.47
N ASP A 164 -3.33 -2.75 8.13
CA ASP A 164 -4.22 -1.82 7.42
C ASP A 164 -5.70 -2.28 7.41
N THR A 165 -6.31 -2.28 8.58
CA THR A 165 -7.69 -2.75 8.81
C THR A 165 -8.77 -1.84 8.23
N LYS A 166 -8.40 -0.64 7.75
CA LYS A 166 -9.32 0.31 7.12
C LYS A 166 -9.89 -0.22 5.79
N TYR A 167 -9.19 -1.15 5.14
CA TYR A 167 -9.53 -1.63 3.81
C TYR A 167 -9.56 -3.16 3.77
N ASN A 168 -10.62 -3.72 3.18
CA ASN A 168 -10.66 -5.15 2.87
C ASN A 168 -10.02 -5.39 1.50
N TRP A 169 -8.71 -5.67 1.52
CA TRP A 169 -7.90 -5.83 0.33
C TRP A 169 -8.17 -7.13 -0.43
N LYS A 170 -8.12 -7.04 -1.76
CA LYS A 170 -8.02 -8.16 -2.69
C LYS A 170 -6.89 -7.91 -3.67
N LEU A 171 -6.27 -8.95 -4.20
CA LEU A 171 -5.37 -8.80 -5.35
C LEU A 171 -6.15 -8.20 -6.52
N ARG A 172 -5.55 -7.23 -7.21
CA ARG A 172 -6.19 -6.66 -8.39
C ARG A 172 -6.52 -7.72 -9.43
N ALA A 173 -5.66 -8.72 -9.62
CA ALA A 173 -5.86 -9.78 -10.60
C ALA A 173 -7.16 -10.57 -10.38
N ASP A 174 -7.65 -10.62 -9.13
CA ASP A 174 -8.83 -11.38 -8.75
C ASP A 174 -10.13 -10.55 -8.85
N VAL A 175 -10.02 -9.26 -9.16
CA VAL A 175 -11.17 -8.34 -9.25
C VAL A 175 -11.58 -8.13 -10.72
N PRO A 176 -12.82 -8.45 -11.12
CA PRO A 176 -13.29 -8.22 -12.48
C PRO A 176 -13.17 -6.76 -12.92
N ILE A 177 -12.78 -6.51 -14.17
CA ILE A 177 -12.83 -5.16 -14.76
C ILE A 177 -14.30 -4.84 -15.05
N ARG A 178 -14.88 -3.85 -14.35
CA ARG A 178 -16.20 -3.35 -14.74
C ARG A 178 -16.07 -2.43 -15.96
N PRO A 179 -16.94 -2.58 -16.98
CA PRO A 179 -17.04 -1.62 -18.07
C PRO A 179 -17.37 -0.23 -17.51
N ARG A 180 -16.71 0.82 -18.03
CA ARG A 180 -17.09 2.21 -17.72
C ARG A 180 -18.55 2.42 -18.13
N GLY A 181 -19.41 2.85 -17.19
CA GLY A 181 -20.82 3.16 -17.44
C GLY A 181 -21.85 2.18 -16.86
N ALA A 182 -21.45 1.04 -16.30
CA ALA A 182 -22.39 0.03 -15.78
C ALA A 182 -23.21 0.47 -14.53
N GLY A 183 -22.96 1.67 -13.98
CA GLY A 183 -23.71 2.26 -12.88
C GLY A 183 -24.63 3.42 -13.28
N VAL A 184 -24.63 3.83 -14.55
CA VAL A 184 -25.61 4.82 -15.05
C VAL A 184 -26.79 4.04 -15.60
N VAL A 185 -27.75 3.72 -14.73
CA VAL A 185 -29.12 3.49 -15.20
C VAL A 185 -29.55 4.82 -15.79
N SER A 186 -29.47 4.92 -17.12
CA SER A 186 -30.14 5.98 -17.87
C SER A 186 -31.63 5.79 -17.60
N THR A 187 -32.15 6.53 -16.64
CA THR A 187 -33.58 6.82 -16.59
C THR A 187 -33.88 7.68 -17.81
N ARG A 188 -34.14 7.03 -18.95
CA ARG A 188 -34.88 7.67 -20.03
C ARG A 188 -36.28 7.94 -19.49
N ALA A 189 -36.48 9.15 -19.00
CA ALA A 189 -37.79 9.74 -18.87
C ALA A 189 -38.31 10.06 -20.28
N GLY A 190 -39.45 9.46 -20.62
CA GLY A 190 -40.45 9.90 -21.60
C GLY A 190 -40.01 10.41 -22.97
N GLN A 191 -40.34 9.64 -24.00
CA GLN A 191 -41.05 10.12 -25.20
C GLN A 191 -42.00 9.00 -25.65
#